data_AF-A0A3C0UV73-F1
#
_entry.id   AF-A0A3C0UV73-F1
#
_cell.length_a   1.000
_cell.length_b   1.000
_cell.length_c   1.000
_cell.angle_alpha   90.00
_cell.angle_beta   90.00
_cell.angle_gamma   90.00
#
_symmetry.space_group_name_H-M   'P 1'
#
loop_
_entity.id
_entity.type
_entity.pdbx_description
1 polymer ?
#
loop_
_entity_poly.entity_id
_entity_poly.type
_entity_poly.pdbx_seq_one_letter_code
_entity_poly.pdbx_strand_id
1 'polypeptide(L)' 'MKKILLVACLAAGSLYAQKSDISAKNVQKHISYLASDELKGRGTGTKEEKMSADYIAKYFKEIGL' A
#
# COMPACT_ATOMS: atom_id res chain seq x y z
N MET A 1 -14.51 42.30 1.03
CA MET A 1 -14.92 40.97 1.54
C MET A 1 -15.23 39.98 0.42
N LYS A 2 -16.09 40.30 -0.56
CA LYS A 2 -16.40 39.40 -1.70
C LYS A 2 -15.19 38.96 -2.54
N LYS A 3 -14.22 39.87 -2.76
CA LYS A 3 -12.98 39.59 -3.51
C LYS A 3 -12.03 38.64 -2.77
N ILE A 4 -11.99 38.69 -1.44
CA ILE A 4 -11.17 37.80 -0.60
C ILE A 4 -11.76 36.38 -0.61
N LEU A 5 -13.09 36.27 -0.55
CA LEU A 5 -13.80 34.99 -0.64
C LEU A 5 -13.57 34.28 -1.99
N LEU A 6 -13.49 35.04 -3.08
CA LEU A 6 -13.29 34.51 -4.44
C LEU A 6 -11.86 33.97 -4.64
N VAL A 7 -10.85 34.62 -4.06
CA VAL A 7 -9.45 34.16 -4.08
C VAL A 7 -9.24 32.91 -3.24
N ALA A 8 -9.91 32.79 -2.09
CA ALA A 8 -9.84 31.59 -1.25
C ALA A 8 -10.43 30.35 -1.94
N CYS A 9 -11.44 30.51 -2.80
CA CYS A 9 -12.09 29.42 -3.53
C CYS A 9 -11.22 28.89 -4.69
N LEU A 10 -10.45 29.76 -5.36
CA LEU A 10 -9.52 29.39 -6.43
C LEU A 10 -8.28 28.60 -5.92
N ALA A 11 -7.91 28.77 -4.64
CA ALA A 11 -6.80 28.03 -4.03
C ALA A 11 -7.16 26.58 -3.63
N ALA A 12 -8.45 26.22 -3.59
CA ALA A 12 -8.90 24.87 -3.24
C ALA A 12 -8.72 23.84 -4.38
N GLY A 13 -8.43 24.28 -5.61
CA GLY A 13 -8.34 23.42 -6.80
C GLY A 13 -7.10 22.52 -6.87
N SER A 14 -6.15 22.63 -5.94
CA SER A 14 -4.90 21.86 -5.94
C SER A 14 -4.82 20.79 -4.84
N LEU A 15 -5.90 20.54 -4.12
CA LEU A 15 -5.96 19.48 -3.11
C LEU A 15 -6.23 18.12 -3.77
N TYR A 16 -5.27 17.63 -4.57
CA TYR A 16 -5.22 16.20 -4.88
C TYR A 16 -4.80 15.45 -3.61
N ALA A 17 -5.76 15.16 -2.74
CA ALA A 17 -5.55 14.53 -1.44
C ALA A 17 -5.04 13.07 -1.53
N GLN A 18 -5.04 12.46 -2.72
CA GLN A 18 -4.72 11.05 -2.90
C GLN A 18 -3.78 10.90 -4.10
N LYS A 19 -2.47 11.01 -3.85
CA LYS A 19 -1.47 10.55 -4.81
C LYS A 19 -1.40 9.03 -4.70
N SER A 20 -2.15 8.31 -5.54
CA SER A 20 -2.07 6.86 -5.62
C SER A 20 -0.82 6.45 -6.41
N ASP A 21 0.35 6.52 -5.77
CA ASP A 21 1.61 6.01 -6.35
C ASP A 21 1.61 4.47 -6.30
N ILE A 22 0.79 3.84 -7.14
CA ILE A 22 0.80 2.38 -7.33
C ILE A 22 2.03 2.04 -8.17
N SER A 23 3.01 1.40 -7.54
CA SER A 23 4.23 0.94 -8.21
C SER A 23 4.05 -0.51 -8.69
N ALA A 24 4.03 -0.71 -10.01
CA ALA A 24 4.00 -2.04 -10.62
C ALA A 24 5.16 -2.92 -10.11
N LYS A 25 6.34 -2.31 -9.90
CA LYS A 25 7.52 -2.97 -9.33
C LYS A 25 7.26 -3.48 -7.91
N ASN A 26 6.60 -2.67 -7.06
CA ASN A 26 6.30 -3.08 -5.68
C ASN A 26 5.26 -4.21 -5.68
N VAL A 27 4.22 -4.11 -6.50
CA VAL A 27 3.21 -5.16 -6.65
C VAL A 27 3.86 -6.47 -7.09
N GLN A 28 4.69 -6.43 -8.13
CA GLN A 28 5.41 -7.61 -8.63
C GLN A 28 6.31 -8.22 -7.54
N LYS A 29 7.06 -7.41 -6.78
CA LYS A 29 7.90 -7.90 -5.67
C LYS A 29 7.10 -8.73 -4.67
N HIS A 30 5.94 -8.23 -4.22
CA HIS A 30 5.11 -8.92 -3.24
C HIS A 30 4.48 -10.19 -3.81
N ILE A 31 3.95 -10.13 -5.03
CA ILE A 31 3.35 -11.30 -5.70
C ILE A 31 4.41 -12.38 -5.90
N SER A 32 5.60 -12.03 -6.40
CA SER A 32 6.67 -13.00 -6.66
C SER A 32 7.08 -13.76 -5.40
N TYR A 33 7.16 -13.11 -4.25
CA TYR A 33 7.46 -13.80 -2.99
C TYR A 33 6.27 -14.64 -2.51
N LEU A 34 5.06 -14.06 -2.45
CA LEU A 34 3.86 -14.72 -1.93
C LEU A 34 3.38 -15.91 -2.77
N ALA A 35 3.82 -15.98 -4.04
CA ALA A 35 3.57 -17.08 -4.96
C ALA A 35 4.83 -17.92 -5.24
N SER A 36 5.92 -17.73 -4.50
CA SER A 36 7.16 -18.48 -4.70
C SER A 36 7.04 -19.93 -4.20
N ASP A 37 7.87 -20.80 -4.78
CA ASP A 37 8.01 -22.20 -4.34
C ASP A 37 8.50 -22.34 -2.89
N GLU A 38 9.16 -21.30 -2.36
CA GLU A 38 9.59 -21.25 -0.94
C GLU A 38 8.42 -21.41 0.01
N LEU A 39 7.25 -20.86 -0.34
CA LEU A 39 6.05 -20.93 0.45
C LEU A 39 5.24 -22.20 0.21
N LYS A 40 5.56 -23.06 -0.77
CA LYS A 40 4.96 -24.42 -0.95
C LYS A 40 3.43 -24.54 -0.89
N GLY A 41 2.69 -23.42 -0.94
CA GLY A 41 1.27 -23.34 -0.60
C GLY A 41 1.01 -22.82 0.84
N ARG A 42 -0.11 -22.12 1.02
CA ARG A 42 -0.43 -21.39 2.26
C ARG A 42 -1.73 -21.89 2.89
N GLY A 43 -1.83 -23.21 3.08
CA GLY A 43 -2.98 -23.83 3.71
C GLY A 43 -3.13 -23.40 5.18
N THR A 44 -4.36 -23.34 5.69
CA THR A 44 -4.61 -22.94 7.09
C THR A 44 -3.86 -23.84 8.07
N GLY A 45 -3.17 -23.21 9.03
CA GLY A 45 -2.39 -23.88 10.07
C GLY A 45 -1.01 -24.38 9.61
N THR A 46 -0.59 -24.14 8.37
CA THR A 46 0.76 -24.54 7.92
C THR A 46 1.83 -23.57 8.39
N LYS A 47 3.08 -24.03 8.37
CA LYS A 47 4.24 -23.17 8.64
C LYS A 47 4.32 -22.02 7.61
N GLU A 48 4.00 -22.32 6.37
CA GLU A 48 4.10 -21.39 5.25
C GLU A 48 2.97 -20.34 5.25
N GLU A 49 1.80 -20.65 5.81
CA GLU A 49 0.81 -19.64 6.18
C GLU A 49 1.41 -18.64 7.16
N LYS A 50 2.02 -19.12 8.25
CA LYS A 50 2.66 -18.24 9.24
C LYS A 50 3.77 -17.39 8.63
N MET A 51 4.63 -17.98 7.79
CA MET A 51 5.69 -17.24 7.07
C MET A 51 5.10 -16.13 6.18
N SER A 52 3.97 -16.40 5.54
CA SER A 52 3.26 -15.40 4.72
C SER A 52 2.68 -14.27 5.57
N ALA A 53 2.08 -14.62 6.70
CA ALA A 53 1.54 -13.64 7.65
C ALA A 53 2.67 -12.75 8.21
N ASP A 54 3.79 -13.33 8.62
CA ASP A 54 4.96 -12.61 9.14
C ASP A 54 5.55 -11.66 8.08
N TYR A 55 5.60 -12.08 6.81
CA TYR A 55 6.04 -11.23 5.71
C TYR A 55 5.14 -10.00 5.53
N ILE A 56 3.82 -10.20 5.53
CA ILE A 56 2.84 -9.10 5.37
C ILE A 56 2.92 -8.15 6.57
N ALA A 57 2.95 -8.70 7.79
CA ALA A 57 3.06 -7.91 9.01
C ALA A 57 4.34 -7.07 9.03
N LYS A 58 5.47 -7.65 8.62
CA LYS A 58 6.74 -6.93 8.50
C LYS A 58 6.64 -5.78 7.50
N TYR A 59 6.06 -6.01 6.33
CA TYR A 59 5.90 -4.95 5.33
C TYR A 59 5.02 -3.81 5.82
N PHE A 60 3.89 -4.11 6.48
CA PHE A 60 3.04 -3.07 7.06
C PHE A 60 3.77 -2.26 8.13
N LYS A 61 4.52 -2.92 9.00
CA LYS A 61 5.38 -2.24 9.97
C LYS A 61 6.42 -1.34 9.29
N GLU A 62 7.03 -1.78 8.20
CA GLU A 62 8.02 -1.00 7.43
C GLU A 62 7.42 0.29 6.84
N ILE A 63 6.14 0.27 6.45
CA ILE A 63 5.42 1.45 5.95
C ILE A 63 4.69 2.25 7.04
N GLY A 64 4.84 1.87 8.31
CA GLY A 64 4.29 2.59 9.45
C GLY A 64 2.84 2.25 9.79
N LEU A 65 2.36 1.07 9.39
CA LEU A 65 1.04 0.51 9.74
C LEU A 65 1.15 -0.58 10.83
#